data_AF-A0A2S9XXU8-F1
#
_entry.id   AF-A0A2S9XXU8-F1
#
_cell.length_a   1.000
_cell.length_b   1.000
_cell.length_c   1.000
_cell.angle_alpha   90.00
_cell.angle_beta   90.00
_cell.angle_gamma   90.00
#
_symmetry.space_group_name_H-M   'P 1'
#
loop_
_entity.id
_entity.type
_entity.pdbx_description
1 polymer ?
#
loop_
_entity_poly.entity_id
_entity_poly.type
_entity_poly.pdbx_seq_one_letter_code
_entity_poly.pdbx_strand_id
1 'polypeptide(L)'
;MPPTTATVTRRDSRHMIGSFVAPGSEAGAGEGFMVAELSREGMSLLRVASKQGEARGLDRRFNWLAVPLPERGAQVCALTEVVHRRRFGPLEMLGVRFEQMSASDRELLHDYLDERDHLSFGARGLFGARDRANPSP
;
A
#
# COMPACT_ATOMS: atom_id res chain seq x y z
N MET A 1 26.35 29.75 -23.86
CA MET A 1 25.36 29.43 -22.81
C MET A 1 24.80 28.03 -23.08
N PRO A 2 25.03 27.05 -22.18
CA PRO A 2 24.27 25.80 -22.17
C PRO A 2 23.27 25.77 -20.99
N PRO A 3 22.22 24.93 -21.06
CA PRO A 3 21.16 24.86 -20.04
C PRO A 3 21.56 23.97 -18.86
N THR A 4 21.25 24.38 -17.63
CA THR A 4 21.42 23.56 -16.43
C THR A 4 20.17 22.72 -16.20
N THR A 5 20.31 21.41 -16.38
CA THR A 5 19.33 20.38 -16.04
C THR A 5 19.16 20.32 -14.53
N ALA A 6 18.01 20.74 -14.00
CA ALA A 6 17.66 20.50 -12.60
C ALA A 6 17.10 19.08 -12.46
N THR A 7 17.90 18.20 -11.86
CA THR A 7 17.52 16.83 -11.50
C THR A 7 16.47 16.87 -10.38
N VAL A 8 15.19 16.75 -10.73
CA VAL A 8 14.10 16.64 -9.75
C VAL A 8 14.18 15.26 -9.10
N THR A 9 14.73 15.21 -7.88
CA THR A 9 14.70 14.02 -7.03
C THR A 9 13.29 13.88 -6.46
N ARG A 10 12.48 13.03 -7.10
CA ARG A 10 11.14 12.64 -6.62
C ARG A 10 11.27 11.89 -5.29
N ARG A 11 11.09 12.59 -4.16
CA ARG A 11 11.00 11.97 -2.84
C ARG A 11 9.62 11.33 -2.68
N ASP A 12 9.63 10.03 -2.93
CA ASP A 12 8.59 9.06 -2.67
C ASP A 12 8.18 9.09 -1.18
N SER A 13 7.00 9.62 -0.89
CA SER A 13 6.47 9.73 0.48
C SER A 13 5.76 8.43 0.84
N ARG A 14 6.52 7.45 1.33
CA ARG A 14 6.02 6.12 1.68
C ARG A 14 5.39 6.13 3.08
N HIS A 15 4.06 6.01 3.14
CA HIS A 15 3.33 5.78 4.38
C HIS A 15 3.13 4.26 4.56
N MET A 16 3.67 3.68 5.63
CA MET A 16 3.42 2.28 6.00
C MET A 16 1.96 2.11 6.43
N ILE A 17 1.24 1.19 5.78
CA ILE A 17 -0.13 0.81 6.16
C ILE A 17 0.00 -0.55 6.87
N GLY A 18 -0.41 -0.59 8.15
CA GLY A 18 -0.48 -1.67 9.16
C GLY A 18 -0.20 -3.16 8.82
N SER A 19 -0.35 -4.03 9.82
CA SER A 19 -0.23 -5.49 9.64
C SER A 19 -1.60 -6.12 9.35
N PHE A 20 -1.67 -6.95 8.32
CA PHE A 20 -2.89 -7.55 7.79
C PHE A 20 -2.68 -9.00 7.38
N VAL A 21 -3.76 -9.78 7.44
CA VAL A 21 -3.76 -11.22 7.17
C VAL A 21 -4.65 -11.48 5.96
N ALA A 22 -4.12 -12.11 4.92
CA ALA A 22 -4.98 -12.56 3.82
C ALA A 22 -5.77 -13.78 4.27
N PRO A 23 -7.07 -13.89 3.91
CA PRO A 23 -7.76 -15.15 3.97
C PRO A 23 -7.10 -16.12 2.98
N GLY A 24 -6.44 -17.15 3.52
CA GLY A 24 -5.83 -18.22 2.74
C GLY A 24 -6.89 -19.02 1.99
N SER A 25 -6.57 -19.40 0.76
CA SER A 25 -7.40 -20.29 -0.07
C SER A 25 -7.34 -21.77 0.35
N GLU A 26 -6.57 -22.13 1.37
CA GLU A 26 -6.64 -23.42 2.07
C GLU A 26 -6.40 -23.19 3.58
N ALA A 27 -7.03 -24.02 4.40
CA ALA A 27 -7.21 -23.86 5.85
C ALA A 27 -6.03 -23.23 6.62
N GLY A 28 -6.31 -22.07 7.24
CA GLY A 28 -5.78 -21.77 8.58
C GLY A 28 -4.36 -21.24 8.72
N ALA A 29 -3.58 -21.03 7.65
CA ALA A 29 -2.29 -20.33 7.75
C ALA A 29 -2.47 -18.84 7.40
N GLY A 30 -2.78 -18.02 8.42
CA GLY A 30 -2.81 -16.57 8.27
C GLY A 30 -1.40 -16.04 8.00
N GLU A 31 -1.06 -15.83 6.74
CA GLU A 31 0.18 -15.14 6.37
C GLU A 31 0.02 -13.65 6.65
N GLY A 32 0.73 -13.16 7.68
CA GLY A 32 0.80 -11.74 7.99
C GLY A 32 1.67 -11.00 6.97
N PHE A 33 1.11 -9.98 6.35
CA PHE A 33 1.82 -9.00 5.53
C PHE A 33 1.46 -7.59 5.97
N MET A 34 2.25 -6.61 5.57
CA MET A 34 1.90 -5.20 5.67
C MET A 34 1.70 -4.63 4.28
N VAL A 35 0.72 -3.75 4.12
CA VAL A 35 0.51 -3.08 2.83
C VAL A 35 1.42 -1.86 2.80
N ALA A 36 2.50 -1.94 2.04
CA ALA A 36 3.44 -0.83 1.90
C ALA A 36 2.88 0.27 0.99
N GLU A 37 2.23 -0.13 -0.11
CA GLU A 37 1.66 0.76 -1.11
C GLU A 37 0.37 0.15 -1.66
N LEU A 38 -0.61 0.99 -1.96
CA LEU A 38 -1.89 0.58 -2.55
C LEU A 38 -2.25 1.55 -3.67
N SER A 39 -2.63 1.01 -4.82
CA SER A 39 -3.08 1.77 -5.99
C SER A 39 -4.35 1.15 -6.57
N ARG A 40 -4.89 1.77 -7.63
CA ARG A 40 -6.03 1.23 -8.37
C ARG A 40 -5.73 -0.08 -9.09
N GLU A 41 -4.46 -0.32 -9.42
CA GLU A 41 -4.02 -1.44 -10.26
C GLU A 41 -3.34 -2.56 -9.46
N GLY A 42 -2.98 -2.31 -8.20
CA GLY A 42 -2.25 -3.29 -7.41
C GLY A 42 -1.80 -2.77 -6.07
N MET A 43 -0.90 -3.52 -5.43
CA MET A 43 -0.32 -3.15 -4.15
C MET A 43 1.07 -3.75 -3.94
N SER A 44 1.84 -3.10 -3.07
CA SER A 44 3.12 -3.60 -2.58
C SER A 44 2.91 -4.17 -1.17
N LEU A 45 3.27 -5.43 -0.97
CA LEU A 45 3.17 -6.13 0.30
C LEU A 45 4.56 -6.33 0.91
N LEU A 46 4.69 -6.19 2.22
CA LEU A 46 5.88 -6.56 2.97
C LEU A 46 5.56 -7.71 3.92
N ARG A 47 6.28 -8.81 3.83
CA ARG A 47 6.12 -9.96 4.72
C ARG A 47 7.45 -10.43 5.30
N VAL A 48 7.39 -11.25 6.34
CA VAL A 48 8.56 -12.00 6.82
C VAL A 48 8.83 -13.15 5.84
N ALA A 49 10.04 -13.19 5.30
CA ALA A 49 10.43 -14.22 4.33
C ALA A 49 10.33 -15.61 4.95
N SER A 50 9.79 -16.56 4.20
CA SER A 50 9.64 -17.95 4.66
C SER A 50 11.01 -18.61 4.90
N LYS A 51 11.07 -19.49 5.91
CA LYS A 51 12.19 -20.42 6.08
C LYS A 51 12.02 -21.56 5.07
N GLN A 52 13.12 -22.11 4.57
CA GLN A 52 13.09 -23.17 3.54
C GLN A 52 12.14 -24.31 3.95
N GLY A 53 11.15 -24.62 3.09
CA GLY A 53 10.25 -25.77 3.23
C GLY A 53 8.78 -25.43 3.50
N GLU A 54 8.43 -24.19 3.84
CA GLU A 54 7.04 -23.78 4.09
C GLU A 54 6.50 -23.01 2.88
N ALA A 55 5.67 -23.67 2.07
CA ALA A 55 4.98 -23.07 0.94
C ALA A 55 3.77 -22.27 1.45
N ARG A 56 3.70 -20.98 1.06
CA ARG A 56 2.64 -20.06 1.50
C ARG A 56 1.73 -19.65 0.35
N GLY A 57 0.56 -19.09 0.69
CA GLY A 57 -0.40 -18.61 -0.31
C GLY A 57 0.25 -17.64 -1.30
N LEU A 58 0.92 -16.60 -0.80
CA LEU A 58 1.58 -15.59 -1.64
C LEU A 58 2.80 -16.10 -2.44
N ASP A 59 3.21 -17.36 -2.24
CA ASP A 59 4.21 -18.01 -3.10
C ASP A 59 3.62 -18.45 -4.45
N ARG A 60 2.30 -18.61 -4.55
CA ARG A 60 1.59 -18.87 -5.80
C ARG A 60 1.62 -17.62 -6.69
N ARG A 61 1.55 -17.81 -8.01
CA ARG A 61 1.48 -16.70 -8.97
C ARG A 61 0.19 -15.91 -8.82
N PHE A 62 -0.94 -16.60 -8.66
CA PHE A 62 -2.26 -16.00 -8.51
C PHE A 62 -2.84 -16.29 -7.13
N ASN A 63 -3.41 -15.27 -6.48
CA ASN A 63 -3.99 -15.37 -5.15
C ASN A 63 -5.20 -14.46 -4.98
N TRP A 64 -6.24 -14.98 -4.34
CA TRP A 64 -7.33 -14.16 -3.81
C TRP A 64 -6.86 -13.50 -2.53
N LEU A 65 -6.97 -12.17 -2.46
CA LEU A 65 -6.58 -11.39 -1.29
C LEU A 65 -7.75 -10.50 -0.85
N ALA A 66 -7.99 -10.48 0.46
CA ALA A 66 -8.75 -9.40 1.09
C ALA A 66 -7.79 -8.23 1.31
N VAL A 67 -7.95 -7.18 0.52
CA VAL A 67 -7.17 -5.95 0.60
C VAL A 67 -7.85 -5.04 1.63
N PRO A 68 -7.17 -4.72 2.74
CA PRO A 68 -7.74 -3.93 3.83
C PRO A 68 -7.79 -2.44 3.45
N LEU A 69 -8.88 -1.77 3.84
CA LEU A 69 -9.10 -0.32 3.76
C LEU A 69 -9.27 0.23 5.19
N PRO A 70 -8.17 0.49 5.92
CA PRO A 70 -8.18 0.64 7.38
C PRO A 70 -9.04 1.79 7.89
N GLU A 71 -8.95 2.95 7.25
CA GLU A 71 -9.65 4.18 7.62
C GLU A 71 -11.17 4.05 7.47
N ARG A 72 -11.63 3.11 6.65
CA ARG A 72 -13.05 2.79 6.44
C ARG A 72 -13.51 1.56 7.23
N GLY A 73 -12.60 0.84 7.90
CA GLY A 73 -12.92 -0.43 8.55
C GLY A 73 -13.45 -1.48 7.57
N ALA A 74 -13.06 -1.40 6.30
CA ALA A 74 -13.57 -2.22 5.20
C ALA A 74 -12.45 -3.03 4.55
N GLN A 75 -12.82 -3.95 3.66
CA GLN A 75 -11.89 -4.70 2.83
C GLN A 75 -12.49 -4.92 1.44
N VAL A 76 -11.64 -4.96 0.41
CA VAL A 76 -12.03 -5.35 -0.96
C VAL A 76 -11.44 -6.71 -1.31
N CYS A 77 -12.16 -7.51 -2.08
CA CYS A 77 -11.66 -8.81 -2.52
C CYS A 77 -11.12 -8.72 -3.95
N ALA A 78 -9.87 -9.14 -4.16
CA ALA A 78 -9.24 -9.11 -5.47
C ALA A 78 -8.48 -10.41 -5.78
N LEU A 79 -8.61 -10.90 -7.01
CA LEU A 79 -7.66 -11.84 -7.58
C LEU A 79 -6.42 -11.04 -7.94
N THR A 80 -5.26 -11.50 -7.47
CA THR A 80 -4.00 -10.81 -7.63
C THR A 80 -2.98 -11.69 -8.33
N GLU A 81 -2.12 -11.09 -9.15
CA GLU A 81 -0.94 -11.72 -9.73
C GLU A 81 0.32 -11.16 -9.05
N VAL A 82 1.20 -12.03 -8.56
CA VAL A 82 2.52 -11.61 -8.07
C VAL A 82 3.43 -11.28 -9.26
N VAL A 83 3.71 -10.00 -9.46
CA VAL A 83 4.48 -9.50 -10.62
C VAL A 83 5.96 -9.29 -10.32
N HIS A 84 6.33 -9.03 -9.06
CA HIS A 84 7.73 -8.95 -8.66
C HIS A 84 7.94 -9.37 -7.21
N ARG A 85 9.15 -9.83 -6.91
CA ARG A 85 9.59 -10.20 -5.56
C ARG A 85 10.97 -9.65 -5.29
N ARG A 86 11.19 -9.09 -4.11
CA ARG A 86 12.50 -8.60 -3.67
C ARG A 86 12.73 -8.91 -2.20
N ARG A 87 13.85 -9.56 -1.91
CA ARG A 87 14.23 -9.97 -0.55
C ARG A 87 15.19 -8.97 0.09
N PHE A 88 14.98 -8.67 1.36
CA PHE A 88 15.77 -7.78 2.19
C PHE A 88 16.08 -8.48 3.52
N GLY A 89 17.05 -9.41 3.51
CA GLY A 89 17.36 -10.25 4.66
C GLY A 89 16.16 -11.09 5.12
N PRO A 90 15.64 -10.88 6.34
CA PRO A 90 14.47 -11.61 6.85
C PRO A 90 13.14 -11.10 6.27
N LEU A 91 13.12 -10.00 5.52
CA LEU A 91 11.92 -9.43 4.94
C LEU A 91 11.85 -9.71 3.43
N GLU A 92 10.64 -9.78 2.91
CA GLU A 92 10.37 -9.89 1.49
C GLU A 92 9.27 -8.91 1.09
N MET A 93 9.54 -8.16 0.03
CA MET A 93 8.59 -7.27 -0.61
C MET A 93 8.04 -7.95 -1.87
N LEU A 94 6.73 -7.96 -2.00
CA LEU A 94 6.01 -8.50 -3.14
C LEU A 94 5.22 -7.37 -3.80
N GLY A 95 5.36 -7.22 -5.11
CA GLY A 95 4.40 -6.44 -5.88
C GLY A 95 3.34 -7.36 -6.44
N VAL A 96 2.09 -6.99 -6.24
CA VAL A 96 0.95 -7.70 -6.81
C VAL A 96 0.12 -6.77 -7.68
N ARG A 97 -0.37 -7.28 -8.80
CA ARG A 97 -1.31 -6.60 -9.70
C ARG A 97 -2.71 -7.17 -9.49
N PHE A 98 -3.73 -6.34 -9.52
CA PHE A 98 -5.13 -6.78 -9.48
C PHE A 98 -5.58 -7.25 -10.85
N GLU A 99 -5.95 -8.53 -10.94
CA GLU A 99 -6.41 -9.17 -12.17
C GLU A 99 -7.93 -9.16 -12.27
N GLN A 100 -8.62 -9.48 -11.17
CA GLN A 100 -10.07 -9.48 -11.11
C GLN A 100 -10.53 -8.89 -9.79
N MET A 101 -11.62 -8.12 -9.85
CA MET A 101 -12.24 -7.45 -8.71
C MET A 101 -13.70 -7.19 -9.10
N SER A 102 -14.61 -7.30 -8.14
CA SER A 102 -16.01 -6.97 -8.39
C SER A 102 -16.15 -5.47 -8.72
N ALA A 103 -17.20 -5.08 -9.43
CA ALA A 103 -17.43 -3.66 -9.74
C ALA A 103 -17.60 -2.82 -8.48
N SER A 104 -18.34 -3.33 -7.49
CA SER A 104 -18.53 -2.69 -6.19
C SER A 104 -17.24 -2.56 -5.39
N ASP A 105 -16.39 -3.58 -5.39
CA ASP A 105 -15.07 -3.51 -4.72
C ASP A 105 -14.16 -2.50 -5.41
N ARG A 106 -14.22 -2.43 -6.74
CA ARG A 106 -13.42 -1.47 -7.52
C ARG A 106 -13.84 -0.03 -7.26
N GLU A 107 -15.15 0.23 -7.20
CA GLU A 107 -15.69 1.53 -6.84
C GLU A 107 -15.31 1.89 -5.40
N LEU A 108 -15.44 0.95 -4.46
CA LEU A 108 -15.05 1.16 -3.06
C LEU A 108 -13.56 1.50 -2.91
N LEU A 109 -12.68 0.79 -3.62
CA LEU A 109 -11.25 1.07 -3.65
C LEU A 109 -10.96 2.45 -4.28
N HIS A 110 -11.65 2.80 -5.36
CA HIS A 110 -11.49 4.07 -6.04
C HIS A 110 -11.82 5.24 -5.11
N ASP A 111 -13.00 5.20 -4.48
CA ASP A 111 -13.45 6.24 -3.57
C ASP A 111 -12.51 6.40 -2.37
N TYR A 112 -12.06 5.27 -1.82
CA TYR A 112 -11.08 5.27 -0.73
C TYR A 112 -9.76 5.93 -1.13
N LEU A 113 -9.25 5.66 -2.33
CA LEU A 113 -7.99 6.26 -2.81
C LEU A 113 -8.16 7.76 -3.07
N ASP A 114 -9.30 8.19 -3.63
CA ASP A 114 -9.60 9.60 -3.83
C ASP A 114 -9.66 10.36 -2.51
N GLU A 115 -10.38 9.83 -1.52
CA GLU A 115 -10.41 10.40 -0.16
C GLU A 115 -9.02 10.51 0.45
N ARG A 116 -8.21 9.46 0.33
CA ARG A 116 -6.87 9.42 0.88
C ARG A 116 -5.96 10.45 0.21
N ASP A 117 -6.07 10.64 -1.10
CA ASP A 117 -5.33 11.68 -1.82
C ASP A 117 -5.75 13.07 -1.30
N HIS A 118 -7.05 13.33 -1.14
CA HIS A 118 -7.55 14.58 -0.58
C HIS A 118 -7.05 14.85 0.85
N LEU A 119 -7.04 13.84 1.72
CA LEU A 119 -6.54 13.95 3.09
C LEU A 119 -5.02 14.17 3.15
N SER A 120 -4.27 13.54 2.24
CA SER A 120 -2.82 13.70 2.12
C SER A 120 -2.41 15.12 1.70
N PHE A 121 -3.29 15.85 0.98
CA PHE A 121 -3.08 17.26 0.65
C PHE A 121 -3.55 18.23 1.76
N GLY A 122 -4.58 17.89 2.54
CA GLY A 122 -5.09 18.73 3.64
C GLY A 122 -4.11 18.94 4.81
N ALA A 123 -3.18 18.00 5.02
CA ALA A 123 -2.18 18.10 6.09
C ALA A 123 -1.10 19.18 5.85
N ARG A 124 -0.99 19.72 4.63
CA ARG A 124 -0.10 20.87 4.34
C ARG A 124 -0.63 22.22 4.83
N GLY A 125 -1.92 22.31 5.17
CA GLY A 125 -2.53 23.56 5.64
C GLY A 125 -2.35 23.85 7.14
N LEU A 126 -2.07 22.83 7.96
CA LEU A 126 -2.02 22.97 9.42
C LEU A 126 -0.64 23.37 9.98
N PHE A 127 0.41 23.36 9.16
CA PHE A 127 1.75 23.85 9.54
C PHE A 127 2.01 25.29 9.09
N GLY A 128 1.02 25.98 8.51
CA GLY A 128 1.12 27.38 8.07
C GLY A 128 0.35 28.40 8.91
N ALA A 129 -0.30 27.98 10.00
CA ALA A 129 -1.14 28.84 10.85
C ALA A 129 -0.59 29.01 12.27
N ARG A 130 0.73 29.20 12.40
CA ARG A 130 1.39 29.60 13.66
C ARG A 130 2.61 30.44 13.32
N ASP A 131 2.40 31.72 13.06
CA ASP A 131 3.33 32.81 13.41
C ASP A 131 2.84 34.14 12.85
N ARG A 132 1.75 34.66 13.41
CA ARG A 132 1.54 36.12 13.59
C ARG A 132 0.70 36.35 14.83
N ALA A 133 1.24 35.97 15.98
CA ALA A 133 0.88 36.61 17.23
C ALA A 133 1.97 37.65 17.51
N ASN A 134 1.59 38.92 17.35
CA ASN A 134 2.32 40.08 17.82
C ASN A 134 2.59 39.95 19.34
N PRO A 135 3.75 40.41 19.85
CA PRO A 135 3.70 41.65 20.61
C PRO A 135 4.94 42.58 20.45
N SER A 136 4.61 43.87 20.30
CA SER A 136 5.21 45.14 20.77
C SER A 136 6.49 45.12 21.65
N PRO A 137 7.29 46.21 21.70
CA PRO A 137 6.87 47.59 21.99
C PRO A 137 6.67 48.48 20.77
#